data_AF-A0A286T5R7-F1
#
_entry.id   AF-A0A286T5R7-F1
#
_cell.length_a   1.000
_cell.length_b   1.000
_cell.length_c   1.000
_cell.angle_alpha   90.00
_cell.angle_beta   90.00
_cell.angle_gamma   90.00
#
_symmetry.space_group_name_H-M   'P 1'
#
loop_
_entity.id
_entity.type
_entity.pdbx_description
1 polymer ?
#
loop_
_entity_poly.entity_id
_entity_poly.type
_entity_poly.pdbx_seq_one_letter_code
_entity_poly.pdbx_strand_id
1 'polypeptide(L)'
;MKNVTDSFVSLGHWPSAGGFGFNTDILATNPINLSVVLGVLIFFGKGVLNTIRNSEELREGAIEQLEKARARLRKVEMEADQYRVNGYSEIEREKLNLINSTYNTLEQLENYKNETIHFEQQRAINQVRQRVLQQALQGALGTINSCLNKELHLRTISANIGMFGSMKEIRNN
;
A
#
# COMPACT_ATOMS: atom_id res chain seq x y z
N MET A 1 3.88 -37.83 -38.65
CA MET A 1 4.12 -37.68 -40.10
C MET A 1 5.62 -37.58 -40.32
N LYS A 2 6.16 -38.46 -41.16
CA LYS A 2 7.58 -38.58 -41.52
C LYS A 2 7.83 -37.64 -42.69
N ASN A 3 8.88 -36.82 -42.64
CA ASN A 3 9.44 -36.19 -43.84
C ASN A 3 10.94 -36.53 -43.91
N VAL A 4 11.22 -37.42 -44.86
CA VAL A 4 12.52 -37.80 -45.43
C VAL A 4 12.68 -36.99 -46.72
N THR A 5 13.92 -36.59 -47.04
CA THR A 5 14.56 -36.17 -48.32
C THR A 5 15.38 -34.89 -48.10
N ASP A 6 16.57 -34.67 -48.65
CA ASP A 6 17.51 -35.48 -49.42
C ASP A 6 18.90 -34.81 -49.34
N SER A 7 19.90 -35.64 -49.61
CA SER A 7 21.32 -35.37 -49.79
C SER A 7 21.70 -34.16 -50.65
N PHE A 8 22.77 -33.46 -50.25
CA PHE A 8 23.79 -33.00 -51.20
C PHE A 8 25.19 -33.31 -50.66
N VAL A 9 25.84 -34.24 -51.36
CA VAL A 9 27.29 -34.42 -51.40
C VAL A 9 27.91 -33.12 -51.91
N SER A 10 28.88 -32.58 -51.16
CA SER A 10 29.96 -31.80 -51.75
C SER A 10 31.28 -32.29 -51.17
N LEU A 11 31.87 -33.21 -51.90
CA LEU A 11 33.22 -33.72 -51.72
C LEU A 11 34.20 -32.62 -52.17
N GLY A 12 34.42 -31.64 -51.30
CA GLY A 12 35.48 -30.65 -51.44
C GLY A 12 36.79 -31.23 -50.91
N HIS A 13 37.54 -31.87 -51.80
CA HIS A 13 38.88 -32.40 -51.58
C HIS A 13 39.83 -31.28 -51.09
N TRP A 14 40.00 -31.15 -49.77
CA TRP A 14 41.15 -30.44 -49.22
C TRP A 14 42.35 -31.40 -49.32
N PRO A 15 43.42 -31.06 -50.04
CA PRO A 15 44.61 -31.89 -50.01
C PRO A 15 45.07 -31.94 -48.56
N SER A 16 45.27 -33.14 -48.02
CA SER A 16 45.91 -33.34 -46.73
C SER A 16 47.27 -32.65 -46.80
N ALA A 17 47.29 -31.40 -46.33
CA ALA A 17 48.46 -30.55 -46.34
C ALA A 17 49.44 -31.23 -45.39
N GLY A 18 50.50 -31.80 -45.98
CA GLY A 18 51.69 -32.29 -45.31
C GLY A 18 51.43 -32.94 -43.96
N GLY A 19 51.28 -34.27 -43.96
CA GLY A 19 51.67 -35.03 -42.78
C GLY A 19 53.04 -34.49 -42.31
N PHE A 20 53.19 -34.26 -41.01
CA PHE A 20 54.48 -33.92 -40.43
C PHE A 20 55.47 -35.04 -40.77
N GLY A 21 56.14 -34.92 -41.91
CA GLY A 21 57.28 -35.72 -42.25
C GLY A 21 58.39 -35.23 -41.35
N PHE A 22 58.60 -35.88 -40.22
CA PHE A 22 59.83 -35.70 -39.47
C PHE A 22 60.95 -36.17 -40.38
N ASN A 23 61.63 -35.21 -41.02
CA ASN A 23 62.79 -35.48 -41.85
C ASN A 23 63.86 -36.08 -40.94
N THR A 24 64.04 -37.40 -41.00
CA THR A 24 65.04 -38.12 -40.20
C THR A 24 66.48 -37.74 -40.56
N ASP A 25 66.68 -37.09 -41.72
CA ASP A 25 67.95 -36.46 -42.11
C ASP A 25 68.37 -35.32 -41.17
N ILE A 26 67.42 -34.56 -40.61
CA ILE A 26 67.74 -33.45 -39.68
C ILE A 26 68.26 -33.96 -38.32
N LEU A 27 67.88 -35.17 -37.94
CA LEU A 27 68.30 -35.87 -36.72
C LEU A 27 69.65 -36.59 -36.89
N ALA A 28 69.94 -37.07 -38.11
CA ALA A 28 71.12 -37.88 -38.41
C ALA A 28 72.37 -37.04 -38.78
N THR A 29 72.21 -35.83 -39.31
CA THR A 29 73.35 -35.06 -39.87
C THR A 29 74.00 -34.08 -38.87
N ASN A 30 73.30 -33.54 -37.86
CA ASN A 30 73.95 -32.71 -36.82
C ASN A 30 73.12 -32.56 -35.52
N PRO A 31 73.26 -33.47 -34.54
CA PRO A 31 72.53 -33.38 -33.25
C PRO A 31 72.79 -32.07 -32.49
N ILE A 32 73.88 -31.36 -32.80
CA ILE A 32 74.19 -30.05 -32.22
C ILE A 32 73.20 -28.98 -32.71
N ASN A 33 72.89 -28.94 -34.01
CA ASN A 33 71.98 -27.92 -34.55
C ASN A 33 70.53 -28.14 -34.04
N LEU A 34 70.10 -29.40 -33.98
CA LEU A 34 68.77 -29.75 -33.47
C LEU A 34 68.60 -29.40 -31.97
N SER A 35 69.63 -29.66 -31.15
CA SER A 35 69.56 -29.33 -29.72
C SER A 35 69.51 -27.82 -29.46
N VAL A 36 70.21 -27.01 -30.28
CA VAL A 36 70.13 -25.54 -30.21
C VAL A 36 68.73 -25.04 -30.58
N VAL A 37 68.15 -25.50 -31.70
CA VAL A 37 66.80 -25.10 -32.11
C VAL A 37 65.74 -25.54 -31.10
N LEU A 38 65.86 -26.77 -30.57
CA LEU A 38 64.96 -27.27 -29.53
C LEU A 38 65.08 -26.48 -28.23
N GLY A 39 66.30 -26.10 -27.84
CA GLY A 39 66.56 -25.25 -26.67
C GLY A 39 65.92 -23.87 -26.79
N VAL A 40 66.03 -23.23 -27.96
CA VAL A 40 65.37 -21.96 -28.27
C VAL A 40 63.84 -22.11 -28.21
N LEU A 41 63.28 -23.16 -28.82
CA LEU A 41 61.84 -23.42 -28.83
C LEU A 41 61.29 -23.66 -27.41
N ILE A 42 62.00 -24.42 -26.57
CA ILE A 42 61.60 -24.66 -25.17
C ILE A 42 61.72 -23.37 -24.35
N PHE A 43 62.76 -22.57 -24.57
CA PHE A 43 62.95 -21.30 -23.85
C PHE A 43 61.83 -20.30 -24.16
N PHE A 44 61.50 -20.08 -25.44
CA PHE A 44 60.41 -19.18 -25.84
C PHE A 44 59.01 -19.79 -25.58
N GLY A 45 58.84 -21.10 -25.72
CA GLY A 45 57.58 -21.80 -25.50
C GLY A 45 57.09 -21.78 -24.05
N LYS A 46 58.02 -21.74 -23.07
CA LYS A 46 57.67 -21.57 -21.65
C LYS A 46 56.92 -20.26 -21.36
N GLY A 47 57.25 -19.18 -22.06
CA GLY A 47 56.55 -17.90 -21.92
C GLY A 47 55.07 -18.01 -22.33
N VAL A 48 54.81 -18.68 -23.46
CA VAL A 48 53.44 -18.91 -23.97
C VAL A 48 52.62 -19.77 -23.01
N LEU A 49 53.20 -20.85 -22.46
CA LEU A 49 52.52 -21.71 -21.49
C LEU A 49 52.14 -20.95 -20.21
N ASN A 50 53.01 -20.06 -19.72
CA ASN A 50 52.72 -19.26 -18.54
C ASN A 50 51.62 -18.21 -18.82
N THR A 51 51.59 -17.61 -20.02
CA THR A 51 50.51 -16.72 -20.44
C THR A 51 49.17 -17.44 -20.55
N ILE A 52 49.14 -18.66 -21.07
CA ILE A 52 47.92 -19.48 -21.15
C ILE A 52 47.41 -19.79 -19.74
N ARG A 53 48.27 -20.27 -18.83
CA ARG A 53 47.88 -20.57 -17.45
C ARG A 53 47.35 -19.33 -16.72
N ASN A 54 48.05 -18.19 -16.84
CA ASN A 54 47.61 -16.93 -16.23
C ASN A 54 46.26 -16.46 -16.80
N SER A 55 46.00 -16.66 -18.09
CA SER A 55 44.71 -16.32 -18.71
C SER A 55 43.57 -17.24 -18.25
N GLU A 56 43.86 -18.51 -17.95
CA GLU A 56 42.89 -19.47 -17.42
C GLU A 56 42.48 -19.13 -15.98
N GLU A 57 43.45 -18.81 -15.11
CA GLU A 57 43.19 -18.35 -13.74
C GLU A 57 42.36 -17.05 -13.71
N LEU A 58 42.69 -16.08 -14.59
CA LEU A 58 41.89 -14.85 -14.75
C LEU A 58 40.47 -15.13 -15.24
N ARG A 59 40.32 -16.10 -16.16
CA ARG A 59 39.00 -16.51 -16.69
C ARG A 59 38.16 -17.18 -15.62
N GLU A 60 38.75 -18.05 -14.80
CA GLU A 60 38.07 -18.70 -13.68
C GLU A 60 37.60 -17.68 -12.65
N GLY A 61 38.46 -16.73 -12.27
CA GLY A 61 38.09 -15.62 -11.38
C GLY A 61 36.98 -14.72 -11.96
N ALA A 62 37.00 -14.46 -13.27
CA ALA A 62 35.94 -13.71 -13.93
C ALA A 62 34.59 -14.45 -13.97
N ILE A 63 34.62 -15.77 -14.17
CA ILE A 63 33.41 -16.62 -14.12
C ILE A 63 32.82 -16.62 -12.71
N GLU A 64 33.65 -16.79 -11.67
CA GLU A 64 33.18 -16.76 -10.28
C GLU A 64 32.53 -15.41 -9.92
N GLN A 65 33.14 -14.30 -10.34
CA GLN A 65 32.56 -12.97 -10.14
C GLN A 65 31.23 -12.80 -10.88
N LEU A 66 31.12 -13.32 -12.10
CA LEU A 66 29.88 -13.29 -12.89
C LEU A 66 28.78 -14.12 -12.21
N GLU A 67 29.10 -15.30 -11.70
CA GLU A 67 28.15 -16.15 -10.96
C GLU A 67 27.67 -15.47 -9.67
N LYS A 68 28.59 -14.87 -8.91
CA LYS A 68 28.26 -14.07 -7.71
C LYS A 68 27.35 -12.89 -8.07
N ALA A 69 27.64 -12.17 -9.16
CA ALA A 69 26.82 -11.06 -9.63
C ALA A 69 25.41 -11.52 -10.02
N ARG A 70 25.30 -12.64 -10.75
CA ARG A 70 24.01 -13.24 -11.12
C ARG A 70 23.20 -13.70 -9.91
N ALA A 71 23.85 -14.32 -8.92
CA ALA A 71 23.19 -14.74 -7.69
C ALA A 71 22.65 -13.54 -6.91
N ARG A 72 23.42 -12.45 -6.82
CA ARG A 72 22.99 -11.20 -6.20
C ARG A 72 21.82 -10.55 -6.95
N LEU A 73 21.88 -10.53 -8.27
CA LEU A 73 20.79 -10.00 -9.11
C LEU A 73 19.49 -10.77 -8.86
N ARG A 74 19.52 -12.11 -8.90
CA ARG A 74 18.36 -12.95 -8.58
C ARG A 74 17.80 -12.68 -7.19
N LYS A 75 18.68 -12.47 -6.20
CA LYS A 75 18.27 -12.13 -4.83
C LYS A 75 17.52 -10.79 -4.79
N VAL A 76 18.09 -9.75 -5.42
CA VAL A 76 17.46 -8.42 -5.46
C VAL A 76 16.15 -8.43 -6.25
N GLU A 77 16.06 -9.21 -7.33
CA GLU A 77 14.81 -9.40 -8.07
C GLU A 77 13.71 -10.01 -7.18
N MET A 78 14.02 -11.07 -6.43
CA MET A 78 13.07 -11.66 -5.49
C MET A 78 12.66 -10.68 -4.38
N GLU A 79 13.61 -9.91 -3.83
CA GLU A 79 13.32 -8.89 -2.81
C GLU A 79 12.45 -7.77 -3.38
N ALA A 80 12.70 -7.34 -4.62
CA ALA A 80 11.91 -6.31 -5.30
C ALA A 80 10.48 -6.80 -5.59
N ASP A 81 10.32 -8.05 -6.03
CA ASP A 81 9.00 -8.64 -6.24
C ASP A 81 8.23 -8.81 -4.93
N GLN A 82 8.91 -9.25 -3.87
CA GLN A 82 8.31 -9.33 -2.54
C GLN A 82 7.89 -7.95 -2.03
N TYR A 83 8.74 -6.92 -2.21
CA TYR A 83 8.41 -5.54 -1.84
C TYR A 83 7.21 -5.03 -2.63
N ARG A 84 7.15 -5.33 -3.94
CA ARG A 84 6.02 -4.95 -4.80
C ARG A 84 4.72 -5.58 -4.32
N VAL A 85 4.70 -6.89 -4.08
CA VAL A 85 3.50 -7.61 -3.61
C VAL A 85 3.07 -7.11 -2.24
N ASN A 86 4.01 -6.97 -1.30
CA ASN A 86 3.72 -6.44 0.03
C ASN A 86 3.19 -5.00 -0.05
N GLY A 87 3.82 -4.14 -0.85
CA GLY A 87 3.39 -2.77 -1.06
C GLY A 87 1.96 -2.67 -1.59
N TYR A 88 1.59 -3.48 -2.58
CA TYR A 88 0.21 -3.53 -3.08
C TYR A 88 -0.79 -4.01 -2.02
N SER A 89 -0.44 -5.02 -1.23
CA SER A 89 -1.28 -5.50 -0.12
C SER A 89 -1.49 -4.43 0.95
N GLU A 90 -0.43 -3.71 1.30
CA GLU A 90 -0.48 -2.64 2.30
C GLU A 90 -1.31 -1.46 1.81
N ILE A 91 -1.17 -1.06 0.54
CA ILE A 91 -1.98 -0.01 -0.08
C ILE A 91 -3.46 -0.38 -0.09
N GLU A 92 -3.82 -1.62 -0.45
CA GLU A 92 -5.24 -2.01 -0.45
C GLU A 92 -5.82 -2.05 0.96
N ARG A 93 -5.02 -2.47 1.95
CA ARG A 93 -5.41 -2.43 3.37
C ARG A 93 -5.59 -1.00 3.87
N GLU A 94 -4.67 -0.10 3.55
CA GLU A 94 -4.77 1.33 3.92
C GLU A 94 -5.98 2.00 3.26
N LYS A 95 -6.23 1.71 1.99
CA LYS A 95 -7.40 2.19 1.26
C LYS A 95 -8.70 1.73 1.94
N LEU A 96 -8.80 0.44 2.31
CA LEU A 96 -9.97 -0.08 3.01
C LEU A 96 -10.14 0.58 4.39
N ASN A 97 -9.05 0.74 5.14
CA ASN A 97 -9.07 1.42 6.44
C ASN A 97 -9.51 2.88 6.31
N LEU A 98 -9.03 3.60 5.29
CA LEU A 98 -9.42 4.97 5.02
C LEU A 98 -10.90 5.08 4.67
N ILE A 99 -11.41 4.19 3.81
CA ILE A 99 -12.83 4.13 3.46
C ILE A 99 -13.68 3.86 4.71
N ASN A 100 -13.33 2.86 5.51
CA ASN A 100 -14.06 2.52 6.73
C ASN A 100 -14.03 3.67 7.75
N SER A 101 -12.87 4.30 7.95
CA SER A 101 -12.76 5.46 8.83
C SER A 101 -13.61 6.63 8.34
N THR A 102 -13.60 6.90 7.03
CA THR A 102 -14.40 7.98 6.43
C THR A 102 -15.89 7.70 6.59
N TYR A 103 -16.31 6.45 6.39
CA TYR A 103 -17.70 6.02 6.59
C TYR A 103 -18.14 6.20 8.04
N ASN A 104 -17.33 5.76 9.01
CA ASN A 104 -17.64 5.94 10.43
C ASN A 104 -17.74 7.43 10.81
N THR A 105 -16.86 8.28 10.30
CA THR A 105 -16.95 9.73 10.50
C THR A 105 -18.23 10.32 9.89
N LEU A 106 -18.64 9.83 8.72
CA LEU A 106 -19.88 10.26 8.06
C LEU A 106 -21.11 9.87 8.89
N GLU A 107 -21.16 8.64 9.40
CA GLU A 107 -22.25 8.15 10.25
C GLU A 107 -22.34 8.96 11.56
N GLN A 108 -21.20 9.25 12.20
CA GLN A 108 -21.15 10.12 13.38
C GLN A 108 -21.66 11.52 13.08
N LEU A 109 -21.29 12.09 11.93
CA LEU A 109 -21.77 13.40 11.50
C LEU A 109 -23.28 13.40 11.24
N GLU A 110 -23.81 12.34 10.65
CA GLU A 110 -25.26 12.18 10.43
C GLU A 110 -26.02 12.11 11.76
N ASN A 111 -25.53 11.30 12.71
CA ASN A 111 -26.10 11.20 14.05
C ASN A 111 -26.10 12.55 14.76
N TYR A 112 -24.98 13.27 14.73
CA TYR A 112 -24.88 14.61 15.31
C TYR A 112 -25.86 15.62 14.68
N LYS A 113 -26.05 15.57 13.36
CA LYS A 113 -27.05 16.40 12.67
C LYS A 113 -28.46 16.05 13.12
N ASN A 114 -28.78 14.77 13.25
CA ASN A 114 -30.09 14.32 13.71
C ASN A 114 -30.38 14.77 15.15
N GLU A 115 -29.40 14.67 16.05
CA GLU A 115 -29.51 15.21 17.41
C GLU A 115 -29.72 16.73 17.41
N THR A 116 -28.99 17.46 16.57
CA THR A 116 -29.14 18.91 16.42
C THR A 116 -30.53 19.30 15.93
N ILE A 117 -31.06 18.58 14.93
CA ILE A 117 -32.42 18.80 14.41
C ILE A 117 -33.45 18.56 15.52
N HIS A 118 -33.34 17.47 16.27
CA HIS A 118 -34.27 17.18 17.37
C HIS A 118 -34.22 18.26 18.46
N PHE A 119 -33.02 18.72 18.82
CA PHE A 119 -32.85 19.82 19.76
C PHE A 119 -33.52 21.12 19.28
N GLU A 120 -33.27 21.51 18.02
CA GLU A 120 -33.88 22.72 17.44
C GLU A 120 -35.41 22.58 17.29
N GLN A 121 -35.93 21.39 17.02
CA GLN A 121 -37.37 21.12 17.04
C GLN A 121 -37.96 21.37 18.43
N GLN A 122 -37.36 20.82 19.49
CA GLN A 122 -37.83 21.04 20.86
C GLN A 122 -37.73 22.52 21.25
N ARG A 123 -36.66 23.19 20.85
CA ARG A 123 -36.49 24.63 21.05
C ARG A 123 -37.59 25.42 20.37
N ALA A 124 -37.89 25.14 19.10
CA ALA A 124 -38.95 25.80 18.34
C ALA A 124 -40.33 25.55 18.97
N ILE A 125 -40.63 24.31 19.36
CA ILE A 125 -41.87 23.95 20.06
C ILE A 125 -42.01 24.76 21.35
N ASN A 126 -40.97 24.84 22.17
CA ASN A 126 -41.02 25.58 23.43
C ASN A 126 -41.18 27.08 23.22
N GLN A 127 -40.54 27.66 22.21
CA GLN A 127 -40.74 29.06 21.84
C GLN A 127 -42.18 29.34 21.40
N VAL A 128 -42.76 28.46 20.57
CA VAL A 128 -44.17 28.58 20.15
C VAL A 128 -45.10 28.46 21.35
N ARG A 129 -44.90 27.47 22.23
CA ARG A 129 -45.69 27.29 23.46
C ARG A 129 -45.66 28.54 24.34
N GLN A 130 -44.48 29.13 24.54
CA GLN A 130 -44.34 30.36 25.33
C GLN A 130 -45.10 31.53 24.72
N ARG A 131 -45.01 31.73 23.39
CA ARG A 131 -45.76 32.79 22.70
C ARG A 131 -47.27 32.59 22.78
N VAL A 132 -47.74 31.35 22.57
CA VAL A 132 -49.16 31.01 22.69
C VAL A 132 -49.65 31.24 24.12
N LEU A 133 -48.88 30.83 25.13
CA LEU A 133 -49.20 31.07 26.53
C LEU A 133 -49.29 32.56 26.85
N GLN A 134 -48.32 33.36 26.40
CA GLN A 134 -48.32 34.80 26.61
C GLN A 134 -49.54 35.47 25.95
N GLN A 135 -49.88 35.07 24.73
CA GLN A 135 -51.05 35.57 24.03
C GLN A 135 -52.36 35.16 24.72
N ALA A 136 -52.46 33.92 25.18
CA ALA A 136 -53.62 33.43 25.93
C ALA A 136 -53.78 34.19 27.26
N LEU A 137 -52.69 34.44 27.99
CA LEU A 137 -52.70 35.23 29.22
C LEU A 137 -53.15 36.67 28.96
N GLN A 138 -52.63 37.31 27.91
CA GLN A 138 -53.04 38.66 27.53
C GLN A 138 -54.52 38.72 27.12
N GLY A 139 -55.00 37.73 26.37
CA GLY A 139 -56.41 37.60 26.01
C GLY A 139 -57.32 37.36 27.21
N ALA A 140 -56.91 36.51 28.15
CA ALA A 140 -57.62 36.25 29.39
C ALA A 140 -57.69 37.52 30.26
N LEU A 141 -56.58 38.25 30.40
CA LEU A 141 -56.55 39.53 31.12
C LEU A 141 -57.49 40.56 30.48
N GLY A 142 -57.49 40.68 29.14
CA GLY A 142 -58.41 41.58 28.43
C GLY A 142 -59.88 41.21 28.68
N THR A 143 -60.19 39.90 28.63
CA THR A 143 -61.54 39.38 28.91
C THR A 143 -61.95 39.66 30.35
N ILE A 144 -61.09 39.34 31.33
CA ILE A 144 -61.35 39.61 32.75
C ILE A 144 -61.62 41.09 32.95
N ASN A 145 -60.77 41.98 32.44
CA ASN A 145 -60.96 43.43 32.56
C ASN A 145 -62.30 43.91 31.96
N SER A 146 -62.78 43.29 30.89
CA SER A 146 -64.07 43.62 30.29
C SER A 146 -65.29 43.08 31.05
N CYS A 147 -65.15 41.93 31.73
CA CYS A 147 -66.22 41.26 32.45
C CYS A 147 -66.27 41.59 33.95
N LEU A 148 -65.25 42.28 34.46
CA LEU A 148 -65.07 42.58 35.88
C LEU A 148 -66.16 43.54 36.38
N ASN A 149 -67.19 42.96 36.99
CA ASN A 149 -68.29 43.70 37.62
C ASN A 149 -68.31 43.43 39.14
N LYS A 150 -69.14 44.20 39.88
CA LYS A 150 -69.22 44.10 41.35
C LYS A 150 -69.56 42.69 41.84
N GLU A 151 -70.42 41.96 41.12
CA GLU A 151 -70.83 40.60 41.49
C GLU A 151 -69.68 39.59 41.34
N LEU A 152 -68.99 39.62 40.18
CA LEU A 152 -67.85 38.74 39.93
C LEU A 152 -66.69 39.00 40.90
N HIS A 153 -66.44 40.27 41.25
CA HIS A 153 -65.48 40.64 42.29
C HIS A 153 -65.82 40.01 43.65
N LEU A 154 -67.06 40.15 44.13
CA LEU A 154 -67.47 39.61 45.43
C LEU A 154 -67.39 38.08 45.47
N ARG A 155 -67.82 37.40 44.40
CA ARG A 155 -67.69 35.93 44.28
C ARG A 155 -66.23 35.49 44.33
N THR A 156 -65.35 36.19 43.63
CA THR A 156 -63.91 35.88 43.60
C THR A 156 -63.26 36.10 44.98
N ILE A 157 -63.59 37.18 45.68
CA ILE A 157 -63.10 37.46 47.03
C ILE A 157 -63.54 36.36 48.01
N SER A 158 -64.82 35.98 47.97
CA SER A 158 -65.36 34.91 48.84
C SER A 158 -64.65 33.57 48.58
N ALA A 159 -64.43 33.21 47.31
CA ALA A 159 -63.69 32.00 46.95
C ALA A 159 -62.24 32.01 47.44
N ASN A 160 -61.53 33.14 47.30
CA ASN A 160 -60.16 33.28 47.77
C ASN A 160 -60.05 33.19 49.30
N ILE A 161 -61.01 33.77 50.04
CA ILE A 161 -61.08 33.65 51.50
C ILE A 161 -61.30 32.18 51.91
N GLY A 162 -62.19 31.46 51.23
CA GLY A 162 -62.43 30.04 51.47
C GLY A 162 -61.19 29.17 51.24
N MET A 163 -60.45 29.41 50.14
CA MET A 163 -59.17 28.74 49.89
C MET A 163 -58.14 29.03 50.98
N PHE A 164 -58.02 30.29 51.42
CA PHE A 164 -57.08 30.66 52.47
C PHE A 164 -57.42 29.99 53.80
N GLY A 165 -58.71 29.90 54.15
CA GLY A 165 -59.19 29.13 55.30
C GLY A 165 -58.77 27.65 55.21
N SER A 166 -59.00 27.02 54.05
CA SER A 166 -58.63 25.62 53.81
C SER A 166 -57.12 25.38 53.93
N MET A 167 -56.30 26.28 53.38
CA MET A 167 -54.83 26.21 53.52
C MET A 167 -54.36 26.36 54.98
N LYS A 168 -55.06 27.18 55.76
CA LYS A 168 -54.77 27.34 57.19
C LYS A 168 -55.15 26.08 58.00
N GLU A 169 -56.26 25.44 57.66
CA GLU A 169 -56.66 24.16 58.27
C GLU A 169 -55.68 23.04 57.95
N ILE A 170 -55.22 22.93 56.69
CA ILE A 170 -54.18 21.96 56.29
C ILE A 170 -52.88 22.17 57.06
N ARG A 171 -52.51 23.43 57.35
CA ARG A 171 -51.28 23.77 58.08
C ARG A 171 -51.36 23.52 59.58
N ASN A 172 -52.56 23.55 60.14
CA ASN A 172 -52.81 23.43 61.57
C ASN A 172 -53.21 22.00 62.00
N ASN A 173 -53.38 21.09 61.04
CA ASN A 173 -53.38 19.64 61.21
C ASN A 173 -51.96 19.09 61.05
#